data_AF-A0A5C6BF42-F1
#
_entry.id   AF-A0A5C6BF42-F1
#
_cell.length_a   1.000
_cell.length_b   1.000
_cell.length_c   1.000
_cell.angle_alpha   90.00
_cell.angle_beta   90.00
_cell.angle_gamma   90.00
#
_symmetry.space_group_name_H-M   'P 1'
#
loop_
_entity.id
_entity.type
_entity.pdbx_description
1 polymer ?
#
loop_
_entity_poly.entity_id
_entity_poly.type
_entity_poly.pdbx_seq_one_letter_code
_entity_poly.pdbx_strand_id
1 'polypeptide(L)'
;MPKPLVARTTSWWHLTIVLMILISFQGLGAYFFGLPGVVLGLTVYLLLRFSPRRGKRFQSAGLKLMGEERYGEAAEEFEKGYHFFDENRFYDRYRLLTMFDYSGLDWREMMLANCATNLALSGDKARARDLYRHCLTLYPESRLAKPALLFLEPEHAAE
;
A
#
# COMPACT_ATOMS: atom_id res chain seq x y z
N MET A 1 -6.86 18.09 11.24
CA MET A 1 -6.67 16.62 11.12
C MET A 1 -5.20 16.35 10.88
N PRO A 2 -4.49 15.65 11.79
CA PRO A 2 -3.19 15.10 11.45
C PRO A 2 -3.39 14.18 10.25
N LYS A 3 -2.66 14.44 9.16
CA LYS A 3 -2.62 13.51 8.03
C LYS A 3 -2.06 12.19 8.58
N PRO A 4 -2.60 11.03 8.19
CA PRO A 4 -1.95 9.78 8.53
C PRO A 4 -0.51 9.82 8.04
N LEU A 5 0.41 9.34 8.88
CA LEU A 5 1.86 9.37 8.62
C LEU A 5 2.24 8.73 7.28
N VAL A 6 1.37 7.87 6.73
CA VAL A 6 1.57 7.22 5.43
C VAL A 6 0.28 7.23 4.61
N ALA A 7 -0.01 8.35 3.95
CA ALA A 7 -0.92 8.37 2.82
C ALA A 7 -0.16 7.93 1.56
N ARG A 8 -0.78 7.04 0.80
CA ARG A 8 -0.18 6.44 -0.38
C ARG A 8 0.14 7.49 -1.45
N THR A 9 1.39 7.53 -1.92
CA THR A 9 1.83 8.47 -2.97
C THR A 9 1.81 7.81 -4.34
N THR A 10 1.31 8.54 -5.35
CA THR A 10 1.29 8.07 -6.74
C THR A 10 2.67 8.20 -7.37
N SER A 11 3.21 7.12 -7.93
CA SER A 11 4.39 7.19 -8.80
C SER A 11 3.95 7.51 -10.23
N TRP A 12 4.33 8.68 -10.72
CA TRP A 12 4.07 9.10 -12.09
C TRP A 12 4.68 8.14 -13.13
N TRP A 13 5.82 7.52 -12.81
CA TRP A 13 6.47 6.57 -13.72
C TRP A 13 5.62 5.31 -13.96
N HIS A 14 5.09 4.73 -12.88
CA HIS A 14 4.23 3.56 -12.97
C HIS A 14 2.89 3.89 -13.64
N LEU A 15 2.36 5.10 -13.42
CA LEU A 15 1.16 5.58 -14.11
C LEU A 15 1.37 5.63 -15.62
N THR A 16 2.50 6.17 -16.08
CA THR A 16 2.84 6.23 -17.52
C THR A 16 2.90 4.83 -18.14
N ILE A 17 3.52 3.87 -17.45
CA ILE A 17 3.62 2.48 -17.95
C ILE A 17 2.23 1.88 -18.18
N VAL A 18 1.30 2.04 -17.24
CA VAL A 18 -0.05 1.47 -17.47
C VAL A 18 -0.86 2.26 -18.47
N LEU A 19 -0.73 3.58 -18.54
CA LEU A 19 -1.38 4.34 -19.61
C LEU A 19 -0.90 3.85 -20.97
N MET A 20 0.40 3.57 -21.14
CA MET A 20 0.92 2.97 -22.36
C MET A 20 0.31 1.58 -22.64
N ILE A 21 0.29 0.68 -21.65
CA ILE A 21 -0.32 -0.65 -21.81
C ILE A 21 -1.79 -0.53 -22.23
N LEU A 22 -2.55 0.35 -21.60
CA LEU A 22 -3.98 0.55 -21.92
C LEU A 22 -4.19 1.12 -23.31
N ILE A 23 -3.42 2.12 -23.70
CA ILE A 23 -3.49 2.71 -25.04
C ILE A 23 -3.11 1.67 -26.09
N SER A 24 -2.07 0.86 -25.85
CA SER A 24 -1.69 -0.23 -26.75
C SER A 24 -2.79 -1.29 -26.89
N PHE A 25 -3.41 -1.71 -25.78
CA PHE A 25 -4.52 -2.66 -25.80
C PHE A 25 -5.75 -2.12 -26.54
N GLN A 26 -6.09 -0.85 -26.30
CA GLN A 26 -7.21 -0.20 -27.01
C GLN A 26 -6.89 0.01 -28.49
N GLY A 27 -5.66 0.37 -28.84
CA GLY A 27 -5.20 0.50 -30.22
C GLY A 27 -5.24 -0.82 -30.97
N LEU A 28 -4.75 -1.92 -30.38
CA LEU A 28 -4.89 -3.25 -30.97
C LEU A 28 -6.36 -3.66 -31.09
N GLY A 29 -7.16 -3.44 -30.04
CA GLY A 29 -8.60 -3.76 -30.07
C GLY A 29 -9.34 -3.01 -31.17
N ALA A 30 -9.04 -1.72 -31.34
CA ALA A 30 -9.57 -0.89 -32.42
C ALA A 30 -9.12 -1.38 -33.80
N TYR A 31 -7.86 -1.79 -33.93
CA TYR A 31 -7.31 -2.29 -35.19
C TYR A 31 -8.00 -3.57 -35.66
N PHE A 32 -8.24 -4.54 -34.76
CA PHE A 32 -8.84 -5.82 -35.13
C PHE A 32 -10.38 -5.82 -35.14
N PHE A 33 -11.01 -5.05 -34.25
CA PHE A 33 -12.46 -5.14 -34.00
C PHE A 33 -13.18 -3.79 -34.06
N GLY A 34 -12.49 -2.70 -34.41
CA GLY A 34 -13.08 -1.36 -34.46
C GLY A 34 -13.58 -0.85 -33.10
N LEU A 35 -14.65 -0.06 -33.13
CA LEU A 35 -15.30 0.51 -31.93
C LEU A 35 -15.65 -0.53 -30.85
N PRO A 36 -16.22 -1.70 -31.18
CA PRO A 36 -16.48 -2.77 -30.20
C PRO A 36 -15.24 -3.23 -29.43
N GLY A 37 -14.07 -3.28 -30.08
CA GLY A 37 -12.81 -3.67 -29.44
C GLY A 37 -12.34 -2.66 -28.38
N VAL A 38 -12.56 -1.37 -28.63
CA VAL A 38 -12.27 -0.30 -27.65
C VAL A 38 -13.18 -0.42 -26.43
N VAL A 39 -14.47 -0.66 -26.65
CA VAL A 39 -15.45 -0.83 -25.56
C VAL A 39 -15.08 -2.04 -24.70
N LEU A 40 -14.75 -3.18 -25.32
CA LEU A 40 -14.33 -4.38 -24.60
C LEU A 40 -13.07 -4.12 -23.76
N GLY A 41 -12.06 -3.46 -24.32
CA GLY A 41 -10.84 -3.08 -23.60
C GLY A 41 -11.12 -2.18 -22.39
N LEU A 42 -12.02 -1.21 -22.53
CA LEU A 42 -12.45 -0.35 -21.43
C LEU A 42 -13.22 -1.14 -20.36
N THR A 43 -14.12 -2.04 -20.75
CA THR A 43 -14.88 -2.88 -19.83
C THR A 43 -13.97 -3.79 -19.01
N VAL A 44 -13.01 -4.47 -19.65
CA VAL A 44 -12.03 -5.33 -18.96
C VAL A 44 -11.17 -4.51 -18.00
N TYR A 45 -10.71 -3.32 -18.43
CA TYR A 45 -9.97 -2.41 -17.56
C TYR A 45 -10.78 -2.01 -16.32
N LEU A 46 -12.05 -1.61 -16.50
CA LEU A 46 -12.90 -1.21 -15.38
C LEU A 46 -13.13 -2.37 -14.42
N LEU A 47 -13.43 -3.58 -14.92
CA LEU A 47 -13.61 -4.78 -14.09
C LEU A 47 -12.36 -5.08 -13.25
N LEU A 48 -11.18 -5.06 -13.87
CA LEU A 48 -9.92 -5.31 -13.19
C LEU A 48 -9.53 -4.16 -12.22
N ARG A 49 -9.88 -2.90 -12.52
CA ARG A 49 -9.67 -1.75 -11.62
C ARG A 49 -10.44 -1.86 -10.31
N PHE A 50 -11.55 -2.60 -10.29
CA PHE A 50 -12.30 -2.87 -9.07
C PHE A 50 -11.80 -4.11 -8.29
N SER A 51 -10.74 -4.79 -8.75
CA SER A 51 -10.33 -6.11 -8.20
C SER A 51 -9.76 -6.08 -6.77
N PRO A 52 -9.07 -5.04 -6.26
CA PRO A 52 -8.59 -5.08 -4.88
C PRO A 52 -9.43 -4.25 -3.91
N ARG A 53 -10.73 -4.57 -3.78
CA ARG A 53 -11.59 -3.91 -2.77
C ARG A 53 -11.09 -4.13 -1.33
N ARG A 54 -10.43 -5.26 -1.05
CA ARG A 54 -10.00 -5.64 0.30
C ARG A 54 -8.83 -4.81 0.83
N GLY A 55 -7.77 -4.63 0.04
CA GLY A 55 -6.60 -3.83 0.44
C GLY A 55 -6.95 -2.39 0.80
N LYS A 56 -7.73 -1.74 -0.07
CA LYS A 56 -8.25 -0.39 0.19
C LYS A 56 -9.17 -0.35 1.41
N ARG A 57 -9.95 -1.41 1.65
CA ARG A 57 -10.82 -1.48 2.83
C ARG A 57 -10.02 -1.48 4.13
N PHE A 58 -8.95 -2.28 4.24
CA PHE A 58 -8.08 -2.28 5.43
C PHE A 58 -7.44 -0.90 5.64
N GLN A 59 -6.90 -0.30 4.59
CA GLN A 59 -6.32 1.04 4.68
C GLN A 59 -7.37 2.08 5.09
N SER A 60 -8.53 2.13 4.44
CA SER A 60 -9.57 3.09 4.78
C SER A 60 -10.10 2.89 6.20
N ALA A 61 -10.21 1.64 6.67
CA ALA A 61 -10.63 1.33 8.04
C ALA A 61 -9.58 1.78 9.06
N GLY A 62 -8.31 1.41 8.88
CA GLY A 62 -7.22 1.84 9.77
C GLY A 62 -7.03 3.35 9.78
N LEU A 63 -7.14 4.01 8.63
CA LEU A 63 -7.09 5.48 8.53
C LEU A 63 -8.27 6.17 9.22
N LYS A 64 -9.47 5.59 9.13
CA LYS A 64 -10.65 6.10 9.84
C LYS A 64 -10.43 5.99 11.36
N LEU A 65 -10.03 4.82 11.86
CA LEU A 65 -9.76 4.59 13.28
C LEU A 65 -8.64 5.49 13.81
N MET A 66 -7.58 5.68 13.02
CA MET A 66 -6.50 6.62 13.34
C MET A 66 -7.00 8.06 13.45
N GLY A 67 -7.92 8.48 12.56
CA GLY A 67 -8.57 9.79 12.62
C GLY A 67 -9.51 9.96 13.81
N GLU A 68 -10.00 8.85 14.37
CA GLU A 68 -10.79 8.79 15.62
C GLU A 68 -9.90 8.61 16.87
N GLU A 69 -8.56 8.65 16.72
CA GLU A 69 -7.56 8.44 17.79
C GLU A 69 -7.63 7.05 18.45
N ARG A 70 -8.28 6.08 17.80
CA ARG A 70 -8.43 4.69 18.24
C ARG A 70 -7.24 3.87 17.75
N TYR A 71 -6.04 4.25 18.20
CA TYR A 71 -4.79 3.73 17.63
C TYR A 71 -4.60 2.22 17.82
N GLY A 72 -5.00 1.64 18.95
CA GLY A 72 -4.93 0.18 19.16
C GLY A 72 -5.74 -0.59 18.12
N GLU A 73 -6.99 -0.17 17.88
CA GLU A 73 -7.86 -0.78 16.87
C GLU A 73 -7.37 -0.53 15.44
N ALA A 74 -6.80 0.67 15.19
CA ALA A 74 -6.17 0.97 13.92
C ALA A 74 -5.01 0.01 13.63
N ALA A 75 -4.18 -0.29 14.65
CA ALA A 75 -3.09 -1.25 14.51
C ALA A 75 -3.60 -2.65 14.14
N GLU A 76 -4.68 -3.12 14.76
CA GLU A 76 -5.31 -4.41 14.41
C GLU A 76 -5.80 -4.44 12.95
N GLU A 77 -6.41 -3.37 12.44
CA GLU A 77 -6.83 -3.30 11.04
C GLU A 77 -5.65 -3.32 10.06
N PHE A 78 -4.55 -2.64 10.40
CA PHE A 78 -3.33 -2.69 9.61
C PHE A 78 -2.64 -4.06 9.68
N GLU A 79 -2.67 -4.74 10.83
CA GLU A 79 -2.16 -6.11 10.99
C GLU A 79 -2.95 -7.11 10.14
N LYS A 80 -4.29 -7.03 10.13
CA LYS A 80 -5.14 -7.82 9.22
C LYS A 80 -4.79 -7.55 7.75
N GLY A 81 -4.55 -6.28 7.41
CA GLY A 81 -4.10 -5.89 6.07
C GLY A 81 -2.76 -6.52 5.71
N TYR A 82 -1.78 -6.48 6.61
CA TYR A 82 -0.48 -7.11 6.42
C TYR A 82 -0.61 -8.60 6.15
N HIS A 83 -1.32 -9.35 7.00
CA HIS A 83 -1.51 -10.79 6.82
C HIS A 83 -2.18 -11.14 5.49
N PHE A 84 -3.21 -10.37 5.10
CA PHE A 84 -3.86 -10.57 3.81
C PHE A 84 -2.87 -10.46 2.63
N PHE A 85 -2.01 -9.44 2.63
CA PHE A 85 -1.03 -9.28 1.55
C PHE A 85 0.16 -10.22 1.66
N ASP A 86 0.49 -10.68 2.86
CA ASP A 86 1.53 -11.68 3.08
C ASP A 86 1.11 -13.05 2.52
N GLU A 87 -0.10 -13.50 2.85
CA GLU A 87 -0.70 -14.73 2.31
C GLU A 87 -0.93 -14.64 0.80
N ASN A 88 -1.30 -13.46 0.30
CA ASN A 88 -1.62 -13.24 -1.11
C ASN A 88 -0.54 -12.42 -1.81
N ARG A 89 0.71 -12.85 -1.68
CA ARG A 89 1.90 -12.16 -2.23
C ARG A 89 1.83 -11.90 -3.74
N PHE A 90 1.03 -12.67 -4.47
CA PHE A 90 0.72 -12.46 -5.88
C PHE A 90 0.14 -11.06 -6.14
N TYR A 91 -0.78 -10.59 -5.29
CA TYR A 91 -1.40 -9.27 -5.48
C TYR A 91 -0.40 -8.14 -5.31
N ASP A 92 0.46 -8.19 -4.29
CA ASP A 92 1.45 -7.14 -4.04
C ASP A 92 2.57 -7.17 -5.10
N ARG A 93 3.03 -8.37 -5.49
CA ARG A 93 4.07 -8.55 -6.53
C ARG A 93 3.62 -8.07 -7.90
N TYR A 94 2.37 -8.35 -8.29
CA TYR A 94 1.82 -7.95 -9.59
C TYR A 94 0.85 -6.78 -9.46
N ARG A 95 0.99 -5.94 -8.44
CA ARG A 95 0.05 -4.85 -8.10
C ARG A 95 -0.26 -3.93 -9.28
N LEU A 96 0.72 -3.71 -10.17
CA LEU A 96 0.53 -2.91 -11.38
C LEU A 96 -0.58 -3.48 -12.28
N LEU A 97 -0.67 -4.80 -12.36
CA LEU A 97 -1.62 -5.52 -13.22
C LEU A 97 -2.88 -5.95 -12.46
N THR A 98 -2.73 -6.39 -11.21
CA THR A 98 -3.83 -6.96 -10.41
C THR A 98 -4.61 -5.90 -9.65
N MET A 99 -3.96 -4.80 -9.30
CA MET A 99 -4.52 -3.73 -8.48
C MET A 99 -4.55 -2.37 -9.21
N PHE A 100 -4.00 -2.30 -10.43
CA PHE A 100 -3.77 -1.06 -11.18
C PHE A 100 -3.11 0.02 -10.37
N ASP A 101 -2.02 -0.41 -9.78
CA ASP A 101 -1.47 0.24 -8.64
C ASP A 101 -0.07 0.77 -8.90
N TYR A 102 0.06 2.07 -8.73
CA TYR A 102 1.21 2.85 -9.15
C TYR A 102 1.98 3.41 -7.96
N SER A 103 1.70 3.01 -6.71
CA SER A 103 2.58 3.51 -5.65
C SER A 103 3.97 2.90 -5.77
N GLY A 104 4.97 3.68 -5.37
CA GLY A 104 6.33 3.16 -5.18
C GLY A 104 6.45 2.24 -3.96
N LEU A 105 5.48 2.29 -3.04
CA LEU A 105 5.49 1.56 -1.78
C LEU A 105 4.70 0.24 -1.87
N ASP A 106 5.25 -0.83 -1.30
CA ASP A 106 4.58 -2.13 -1.14
C ASP A 106 3.42 -2.04 -0.14
N TRP A 107 2.34 -2.78 -0.41
CA TRP A 107 1.21 -2.81 0.52
C TRP A 107 1.59 -3.44 1.85
N ARG A 108 2.39 -4.52 1.84
CA ARG A 108 2.91 -5.14 3.06
C ARG A 108 3.75 -4.16 3.88
N GLU A 109 4.67 -3.44 3.23
CA GLU A 109 5.51 -2.43 3.88
C GLU A 109 4.64 -1.34 4.52
N MET A 110 3.67 -0.82 3.77
CA MET A 110 2.75 0.21 4.25
C MET A 110 1.91 -0.25 5.44
N MET A 111 1.34 -1.46 5.36
CA MET A 111 0.51 -2.03 6.42
C MET A 111 1.32 -2.27 7.68
N LEU A 112 2.51 -2.86 7.55
CA LEU A 112 3.39 -3.14 8.68
C LEU A 112 3.87 -1.84 9.35
N ALA A 113 4.31 -0.85 8.57
CA ALA A 113 4.75 0.44 9.10
C ALA A 113 3.61 1.22 9.77
N ASN A 114 2.40 1.20 9.21
CA ASN A 114 1.23 1.82 9.85
C ASN A 114 0.80 1.07 11.11
N CYS A 115 0.90 -0.26 11.16
CA CYS A 115 0.65 -1.03 12.37
C CYS A 115 1.62 -0.61 13.49
N ALA A 116 2.92 -0.61 13.21
CA ALA A 116 3.94 -0.16 14.15
C ALA A 116 3.73 1.29 14.62
N THR A 117 3.38 2.19 13.69
CA THR A 117 3.05 3.59 14.01
C THR A 117 1.92 3.68 15.02
N ASN A 118 0.83 2.94 14.78
CA ASN A 118 -0.35 2.99 15.64
C ASN A 118 -0.10 2.33 17.01
N LEU A 119 0.72 1.27 17.07
CA LEU A 119 1.18 0.71 18.35
C LEU A 119 2.01 1.72 19.16
N ALA A 120 2.89 2.48 18.50
CA ALA A 120 3.64 3.54 19.16
C ALA A 120 2.72 4.66 19.70
N LEU A 121 1.72 5.06 18.91
CA LEU A 121 0.72 6.06 19.31
C LEU A 121 -0.21 5.57 20.42
N SER A 122 -0.50 4.27 20.50
CA SER A 122 -1.26 3.67 21.61
C SER A 122 -0.42 3.43 22.87
N GLY A 123 0.88 3.73 22.84
CA GLY A 123 1.80 3.61 23.99
C GLY A 123 2.65 2.34 24.02
N ASP A 124 2.41 1.36 23.14
CA ASP A 124 3.21 0.13 23.05
C ASP A 124 4.45 0.33 22.17
N LYS A 125 5.38 1.14 22.68
CA LYS A 125 6.63 1.47 21.98
C LYS A 125 7.57 0.28 21.84
N ALA A 126 7.46 -0.73 22.69
CA ALA A 126 8.30 -1.93 22.60
C ALA A 126 7.91 -2.73 21.36
N ARG A 127 6.63 -3.10 21.23
CA ARG A 127 6.14 -3.85 20.07
C ARG A 127 6.26 -3.05 18.77
N ALA A 128 6.09 -1.72 18.82
CA ALA A 128 6.32 -0.86 17.67
C ALA A 128 7.76 -0.95 17.14
N ARG A 129 8.77 -0.91 18.03
CA ARG A 129 10.19 -1.05 17.66
C ARG A 129 10.47 -2.40 16.99
N ASP A 130 9.96 -3.47 17.57
CA ASP A 130 10.15 -4.82 17.01
C ASP A 130 9.51 -4.95 15.63
N LEU A 131 8.32 -4.37 15.42
CA LEU A 131 7.68 -4.35 14.11
C LEU A 131 8.42 -3.47 13.09
N TYR A 132 8.98 -2.33 13.50
CA TYR A 132 9.80 -1.53 12.59
C TYR A 132 11.10 -2.24 12.22
N ARG A 133 11.75 -2.93 13.16
CA ARG A 133 12.91 -3.78 12.86
C ARG A 133 12.53 -4.91 11.90
N HIS A 134 11.42 -5.60 12.16
CA HIS A 134 10.87 -6.59 11.23
C HIS A 134 10.61 -5.99 9.85
N CYS A 135 10.04 -4.77 9.78
CA CYS A 135 9.87 -4.02 8.54
C CYS A 135 11.19 -3.89 7.78
N LEU A 136 12.26 -3.48 8.46
CA LEU A 136 13.57 -3.28 7.85
C LEU A 136 14.24 -4.60 7.43
N THR A 137 13.92 -5.73 8.05
CA THR A 137 14.39 -7.04 7.54
C THR A 137 13.77 -7.38 6.18
N LEU A 138 12.48 -7.02 5.99
CA LEU A 138 11.76 -7.27 4.75
C LEU A 138 11.96 -6.17 3.69
N TYR A 139 12.15 -4.94 4.16
CA TYR A 139 12.23 -3.71 3.39
C TYR A 139 13.42 -2.87 3.88
N PRO A 140 14.67 -3.26 3.58
CA PRO A 140 15.87 -2.59 4.09
C PRO A 140 15.94 -1.11 3.74
N GLU A 141 15.31 -0.69 2.64
CA GLU A 141 15.24 0.70 2.18
C GLU A 141 13.93 1.41 2.55
N SER A 142 13.20 0.90 3.54
CA SER A 142 11.93 1.49 3.96
C SER A 142 12.12 2.92 4.44
N ARG A 143 11.53 3.85 3.68
CA ARG A 143 11.48 5.28 4.01
C ARG A 143 10.53 5.58 5.18
N LEU A 144 9.81 4.58 5.66
CA LEU A 144 8.87 4.68 6.76
C LEU A 144 9.50 4.15 8.05
N ALA A 145 10.10 2.97 7.99
CA ALA A 145 10.62 2.30 9.18
C ALA A 145 11.94 2.92 9.68
N LYS A 146 12.87 3.30 8.77
CA LYS A 146 14.15 3.93 9.16
C LYS A 146 13.97 5.16 10.06
N PRO A 147 13.23 6.22 9.64
CA PRO A 147 13.09 7.42 10.47
C PRO A 147 12.24 7.19 11.73
N ALA A 148 11.26 6.29 11.67
CA ALA A 148 10.42 6.01 12.84
C ALA A 148 11.20 5.26 13.94
N LEU A 149 12.06 4.30 13.55
CA LEU A 149 12.91 3.59 14.51
C LEU A 149 13.94 4.54 15.14
N LEU A 150 14.55 5.43 14.34
CA LEU A 150 15.46 6.47 14.84
C LEU A 150 14.80 7.35 15.91
N PHE A 151 13.53 7.72 15.70
CA PHE A 151 12.78 8.51 16.67
C PHE A 151 12.44 7.74 17.95
N LEU A 152 12.20 6.43 17.85
CA LEU A 152 11.88 5.57 19.00
C LEU A 152 13.12 5.08 19.76
N GLU A 153 14.30 5.12 19.13
CA GLU A 153 15.60 4.68 19.66
C GLU A 153 16.68 5.76 19.46
N PRO A 154 16.51 6.97 20.04
CA PRO A 154 17.45 8.06 19.81
C PRO A 154 18.87 7.76 20.34
N GLU A 155 19.01 6.82 21.27
CA GLU A 155 20.28 6.45 21.90
C GLU A 155 21.24 5.71 20.96
N HIS A 156 20.75 5.08 19.89
CA HIS A 156 21.59 4.36 18.91
C HIS A 156 21.98 5.22 17.68
N ALA A 157 21.56 6.49 17.65
CA ALA A 157 21.84 7.42 16.55
C ALA A 157 23.20 8.14 16.68
N ALA A 158 23.86 8.01 17.84
CA ALA A 158 25.02 8.80 18.23
C ALA A 158 26.35 8.01 18.21
N GLU A 159 26.35 6.77 17.71
CA GLU A 159 27.54 5.94 17.49
C GLU A 159 27.85 5.84 15.98
#